data_AF-A0A5J4UDA7-F1
#
_entry.id   AF-A0A5J4UDA7-F1
#
_cell.length_a   1.000
_cell.length_b   1.000
_cell.length_c   1.000
_cell.angle_alpha   90.00
_cell.angle_beta   90.00
_cell.angle_gamma   90.00
#
_symmetry.space_group_name_H-M   'P 1'
#
loop_
_entity.id
_entity.type
_entity.pdbx_description
1 polymer ?
#
loop_
_entity_poly.entity_id
_entity_poly.type
_entity_poly.pdbx_seq_one_letter_code
_entity_poly.pdbx_strand_id
1 'polypeptide(L)'
;MAFVLGFLFAFTFVIQQIHAECGFTSGLRIYNQVVLDCLKNVTLQPNEATVTVTELKKYFSSYAFRDVNLNLPGPPIGYGGQSVHIFDRLDEIAESATNVFDFYQDITELVGSLHCAHTVYQSACFQNMVMYTPYTFRFSIDPSTGRHRAVGSTGVWSAPDTTFGYRIINSTILYINDLGLPIYNLDGKLNENSYTPEEAIVKWANQYEPISRNPYAREEFARSYSYFIRPLYTYPIPKTFNQTFLYIDRVTGQAVEAQV
;
A
#
# COMPACT_ATOMS: atom_id res chain seq x y z
N MET A 1 29.22 -7.22 -28.41
CA MET A 1 28.55 -7.99 -27.34
C MET A 1 28.20 -7.01 -26.25
N ALA A 2 26.95 -6.55 -26.19
CA ALA A 2 26.46 -5.67 -25.14
C ALA A 2 25.86 -6.53 -24.02
N PHE A 3 26.41 -6.41 -22.82
CA PHE A 3 25.84 -7.00 -21.61
C PHE A 3 24.60 -6.20 -21.23
N VAL A 4 23.43 -6.82 -21.33
CA VAL A 4 22.20 -6.32 -20.71
C VAL A 4 22.27 -6.69 -19.24
N LEU A 5 22.64 -5.74 -18.38
CA LEU A 5 22.43 -5.87 -16.94
C LEU A 5 20.93 -5.69 -16.67
N GLY A 6 20.27 -6.80 -16.35
CA GLY A 6 18.90 -6.78 -15.84
C GLY A 6 18.86 -6.12 -14.46
N PHE A 7 18.11 -5.03 -14.35
CA PHE A 7 17.78 -4.39 -13.07
C PHE A 7 16.63 -5.16 -12.41
N LEU A 8 16.81 -5.55 -11.15
CA LEU A 8 15.78 -6.15 -10.29
C LEU A 8 15.30 -5.09 -9.26
N PHE A 9 13.98 -4.89 -9.19
CA PHE A 9 13.22 -3.97 -8.33
C PHE A 9 12.85 -4.58 -6.97
N ALA A 10 12.53 -3.81 -5.92
CA ALA A 10 11.91 -4.31 -4.69
C ALA A 10 11.08 -3.34 -3.80
N PHE A 11 9.80 -3.68 -3.62
CA PHE A 11 9.19 -3.71 -2.27
C PHE A 11 9.66 -4.94 -1.49
N THR A 12 9.50 -4.97 -0.16
CA THR A 12 10.06 -6.07 0.66
C THR A 12 9.02 -6.83 1.47
N PHE A 13 9.13 -8.16 1.45
CA PHE A 13 8.21 -9.14 2.00
C PHE A 13 8.88 -9.89 3.17
N VAL A 14 8.23 -10.05 4.32
CA VAL A 14 8.61 -11.01 5.38
C VAL A 14 7.65 -12.20 5.35
N ILE A 15 8.14 -13.43 5.44
CA ILE A 15 7.32 -14.66 5.51
C ILE A 15 7.66 -15.43 6.77
N GLN A 16 6.70 -15.62 7.67
CA GLN A 16 6.75 -16.70 8.65
C GLN A 16 5.76 -17.80 8.21
N GLN A 17 6.31 -18.88 7.65
CA GLN A 17 5.65 -20.14 7.27
C GLN A 17 4.21 -20.05 6.73
N ILE A 18 4.08 -20.01 5.40
CA ILE A 18 2.94 -20.66 4.74
C ILE A 18 3.38 -22.09 4.49
N HIS A 19 2.96 -23.00 5.35
CA HIS A 19 3.11 -24.43 5.10
C HIS A 19 2.09 -24.89 4.06
N ALA A 20 2.31 -24.48 2.82
CA ALA A 20 1.95 -25.18 1.60
C ALA A 20 2.49 -24.37 0.41
N GLU A 21 3.24 -25.03 -0.47
CA GLU A 21 3.50 -24.60 -1.86
C GLU A 21 4.53 -23.50 -2.14
N CYS A 22 4.61 -22.40 -1.40
CA CYS A 22 5.45 -21.27 -1.85
C CYS A 22 6.95 -21.33 -1.54
N GLY A 23 7.40 -22.26 -0.68
CA GLY A 23 8.83 -22.51 -0.44
C GLY A 23 9.67 -21.32 0.08
N PHE A 24 9.05 -20.19 0.40
CA PHE A 24 9.77 -19.00 0.86
C PHE A 24 10.29 -19.21 2.28
N THR A 25 11.60 -19.10 2.44
CA THR A 25 12.25 -19.08 3.75
C THR A 25 12.07 -17.72 4.42
N SER A 26 12.04 -17.73 5.76
CA SER A 26 11.94 -16.51 6.57
C SER A 26 13.04 -15.51 6.23
N GLY A 27 12.67 -14.24 6.10
CA GLY A 27 13.57 -13.12 5.82
C GLY A 27 12.93 -12.08 4.92
N LEU A 28 13.69 -11.00 4.67
CA LEU A 28 13.34 -9.96 3.72
C LEU A 28 13.50 -10.49 2.29
N ARG A 29 12.43 -10.41 1.50
CA ARG A 29 12.39 -10.82 0.10
C ARG A 29 11.90 -9.68 -0.76
N ILE A 30 12.46 -9.57 -1.95
CA ILE A 30 11.98 -8.64 -2.96
C ILE A 30 10.60 -9.08 -3.45
N TYR A 31 9.61 -8.19 -3.40
CA TYR A 31 8.30 -8.38 -4.01
C TYR A 31 8.44 -8.25 -5.52
N ASN A 32 7.98 -9.28 -6.22
CA ASN A 32 8.07 -9.40 -7.66
C ASN A 32 6.97 -10.35 -8.16
N GLN A 33 6.93 -10.54 -9.47
CA GLN A 33 5.95 -11.42 -10.11
C GLN A 33 5.98 -12.85 -9.55
N VAL A 34 7.15 -13.42 -9.25
CA VAL A 34 7.26 -14.79 -8.72
C VAL A 34 6.58 -14.92 -7.36
N VAL A 35 6.75 -13.92 -6.49
CA VAL A 35 6.04 -13.88 -5.19
C VAL A 35 4.54 -13.79 -5.39
N LEU A 36 4.09 -12.88 -6.26
CA LEU A 36 2.67 -12.68 -6.53
C LEU A 36 2.01 -13.91 -7.17
N ASP A 37 2.63 -14.50 -8.19
CA ASP A 37 2.16 -15.72 -8.84
C ASP A 37 2.00 -16.85 -7.84
N CYS A 38 2.96 -16.97 -6.92
CA CYS A 38 2.88 -17.98 -5.89
C CYS A 38 1.68 -17.78 -4.95
N LEU A 39 1.46 -16.54 -4.51
CA LEU A 39 0.31 -16.21 -3.66
C LEU A 39 -1.02 -16.49 -4.36
N LYS A 40 -1.10 -16.16 -5.65
CA LYS A 40 -2.30 -16.36 -6.49
C LYS A 40 -2.49 -17.80 -6.95
N ASN A 41 -1.49 -18.66 -6.83
CA ASN A 41 -1.60 -20.07 -7.24
C ASN A 41 -2.52 -20.90 -6.32
N VAL A 42 -2.83 -20.39 -5.12
CA VAL A 42 -3.72 -21.08 -4.18
C VAL A 42 -5.17 -20.90 -4.63
N THR A 43 -5.79 -22.01 -5.05
CA THR A 43 -7.18 -22.03 -5.52
C THR A 43 -8.17 -21.97 -4.36
N LEU A 44 -9.31 -21.31 -4.59
CA LEU A 44 -10.42 -21.31 -3.65
C LEU A 44 -11.03 -22.71 -3.53
N GLN A 45 -11.38 -23.11 -2.31
CA GLN A 45 -12.15 -24.32 -2.12
C GLN A 45 -13.58 -24.13 -2.65
N PRO A 46 -14.26 -25.20 -3.09
CA PRO A 46 -15.66 -25.12 -3.49
C PRO A 46 -16.52 -24.49 -2.40
N ASN A 47 -17.29 -23.46 -2.75
CA ASN A 47 -18.16 -22.66 -1.87
C ASN A 47 -17.45 -21.77 -0.83
N GLU A 48 -16.12 -21.72 -0.79
CA GLU A 48 -15.39 -20.89 0.19
C GLU A 48 -15.81 -19.42 0.13
N ALA A 49 -15.88 -18.87 -1.08
CA ALA A 49 -16.30 -17.49 -1.30
C ALA A 49 -17.73 -17.25 -0.80
N THR A 50 -18.67 -18.11 -1.19
CA THR A 50 -20.09 -18.03 -0.81
C THR A 50 -20.28 -18.13 0.70
N VAL A 51 -19.63 -19.09 1.37
CA VAL A 51 -19.74 -19.28 2.82
C VAL A 51 -19.15 -18.08 3.55
N THR A 52 -17.96 -17.64 3.14
CA THR A 52 -17.27 -16.49 3.74
C THR A 52 -18.11 -15.22 3.64
N VAL A 53 -18.63 -14.90 2.44
CA VAL A 53 -19.48 -13.72 2.23
C VAL A 53 -20.79 -13.83 3.01
N THR A 54 -21.40 -15.01 3.07
CA THR A 54 -22.61 -15.23 3.86
C THR A 54 -22.37 -14.93 5.34
N GLU A 55 -21.26 -15.39 5.91
CA GLU A 55 -20.91 -15.10 7.30
C GLU A 55 -20.56 -13.61 7.51
N LEU A 56 -19.79 -13.00 6.61
CA LEU A 56 -19.48 -11.57 6.68
C LEU A 56 -20.75 -10.72 6.66
N LYS A 57 -21.71 -11.03 5.78
CA LYS A 57 -23.01 -10.34 5.73
C LYS A 57 -23.78 -10.45 7.06
N LYS A 58 -23.71 -11.58 7.76
CA LYS A 58 -24.29 -11.72 9.10
C LYS A 58 -23.63 -10.76 10.10
N TYR A 59 -22.31 -10.68 10.14
CA TYR A 59 -21.61 -9.73 11.00
C TYR A 59 -21.97 -8.28 10.65
N PHE A 60 -21.91 -7.92 9.37
CA PHE A 60 -22.22 -6.57 8.90
C PHE A 60 -23.71 -6.19 9.00
N SER A 61 -24.61 -7.16 9.18
CA SER A 61 -26.03 -6.86 9.46
C SER A 61 -26.21 -6.06 10.75
N SER A 62 -25.29 -6.23 11.70
CA SER A 62 -25.25 -5.54 12.99
C SER A 62 -24.33 -4.32 13.03
N TYR A 63 -23.69 -3.96 11.90
CA TYR A 63 -22.74 -2.86 11.86
C TYR A 63 -23.45 -1.52 11.98
N ALA A 64 -23.22 -0.83 13.11
CA ALA A 64 -23.92 0.39 13.49
C ALA A 64 -23.83 1.54 12.48
N PHE A 65 -22.82 1.54 11.61
CA PHE A 65 -22.60 2.59 10.62
C PHE A 65 -22.87 2.14 9.18
N ARG A 66 -23.49 0.98 8.98
CA ARG A 66 -23.82 0.45 7.65
C ARG A 66 -24.61 1.48 6.83
N ASP A 67 -25.69 2.03 7.39
CA ASP A 67 -26.58 2.94 6.65
C ASP A 67 -25.91 4.31 6.41
N VAL A 68 -25.02 4.72 7.32
CA VAL A 68 -24.19 5.94 7.13
C VAL A 68 -23.22 5.77 5.97
N ASN A 69 -22.66 4.56 5.78
CA ASN A 69 -21.75 4.30 4.67
C ASN A 69 -22.44 4.28 3.30
N LEU A 70 -23.77 4.12 3.23
CA LEU A 70 -24.49 4.23 1.96
C LEU A 70 -24.50 5.67 1.43
N ASN A 71 -24.50 6.66 2.31
CA ASN A 71 -24.62 8.07 1.98
C ASN A 71 -23.66 8.89 2.84
N LEU A 72 -22.35 8.68 2.66
CA LEU A 72 -21.36 9.43 3.42
C LEU A 72 -21.43 10.91 3.04
N PRO A 73 -21.49 11.83 4.04
CA PRO A 73 -21.32 13.23 3.77
C PRO A 73 -19.93 13.45 3.18
N GLY A 74 -19.87 14.13 2.02
CA GLY A 74 -18.62 14.43 1.34
C GLY A 74 -17.78 15.50 2.06
N PRO A 75 -16.56 15.78 1.56
CA PRO A 75 -15.75 16.90 2.05
C PRO A 75 -16.51 18.24 1.96
N PRO A 76 -16.29 19.21 2.87
CA PRO A 76 -15.30 19.22 3.96
C PRO A 76 -15.81 18.71 5.32
N ILE A 77 -17.10 18.38 5.44
CA ILE A 77 -17.77 18.05 6.73
C ILE A 77 -17.97 16.52 6.89
N GLY A 78 -17.21 15.75 6.14
CA GLY A 78 -17.37 14.31 5.96
C GLY A 78 -16.31 13.45 6.64
N TYR A 79 -16.57 12.15 6.72
CA TYR A 79 -15.60 11.14 7.19
C TYR A 79 -14.46 10.87 6.17
N GLY A 80 -14.42 11.62 5.08
CA GLY A 80 -13.37 11.56 4.05
C GLY A 80 -13.29 10.22 3.31
N GLY A 81 -14.34 9.40 3.36
CA GLY A 81 -14.45 8.11 2.68
C GLY A 81 -15.44 8.15 1.52
N GLN A 82 -15.50 7.06 0.75
CA GLN A 82 -16.47 6.87 -0.33
C GLN A 82 -17.70 6.12 0.17
N SER A 83 -18.89 6.47 -0.34
CA SER A 83 -20.08 5.68 -0.04
C SER A 83 -19.92 4.25 -0.56
N VAL A 84 -20.29 3.27 0.27
CA VAL A 84 -20.11 1.84 -0.01
C VAL A 84 -21.37 1.07 0.39
N HIS A 85 -21.93 0.33 -0.56
CA HIS A 85 -22.95 -0.68 -0.28
C HIS A 85 -22.28 -2.03 0.03
N ILE A 86 -22.01 -2.26 1.32
CA ILE A 86 -21.17 -3.38 1.79
C ILE A 86 -21.65 -4.74 1.25
N PHE A 87 -22.96 -4.97 1.18
CA PHE A 87 -23.50 -6.28 0.79
C PHE A 87 -23.29 -6.56 -0.70
N ASP A 88 -23.69 -5.62 -1.57
CA ASP A 88 -23.41 -5.67 -3.01
C ASP A 88 -21.92 -5.84 -3.29
N ARG A 89 -21.05 -5.08 -2.60
CA ARG A 89 -19.60 -5.24 -2.77
C ARG A 89 -19.10 -6.62 -2.38
N LEU A 90 -19.64 -7.22 -1.32
CA LEU A 90 -19.28 -8.59 -0.94
C LEU A 90 -19.77 -9.60 -1.98
N ASP A 91 -20.96 -9.40 -2.58
CA ASP A 91 -21.44 -10.26 -3.66
C ASP A 91 -20.54 -10.19 -4.89
N GLU A 92 -20.20 -8.97 -5.33
CA GLU A 92 -19.27 -8.76 -6.44
C GLU A 92 -17.92 -9.46 -6.20
N ILE A 93 -17.36 -9.33 -4.99
CA ILE A 93 -16.10 -9.98 -4.62
C ILE A 93 -16.22 -11.50 -4.72
N ALA A 94 -17.32 -12.10 -4.22
CA ALA A 94 -17.52 -13.55 -4.33
C ALA A 94 -17.69 -14.01 -5.78
N GLU A 95 -18.36 -13.23 -6.62
CA GLU A 95 -18.58 -13.54 -8.04
C GLU A 95 -17.29 -13.42 -8.88
N SER A 96 -16.41 -12.48 -8.56
CA SER A 96 -15.13 -12.28 -9.26
C SER A 96 -13.97 -13.11 -8.70
N ALA A 97 -14.18 -13.86 -7.62
CA ALA A 97 -13.13 -14.58 -6.91
C ALA A 97 -12.55 -15.73 -7.75
N THR A 98 -11.25 -15.64 -8.08
CA THR A 98 -10.55 -16.67 -8.86
C THR A 98 -9.51 -17.45 -8.05
N ASN A 99 -8.95 -16.83 -7.02
CA ASN A 99 -7.93 -17.41 -6.14
C ASN A 99 -8.10 -16.88 -4.71
N VAL A 100 -7.54 -17.61 -3.75
CA VAL A 100 -7.64 -17.33 -2.31
C VAL A 100 -7.07 -15.95 -1.98
N PHE A 101 -5.94 -15.62 -2.58
CA PHE A 101 -5.22 -14.40 -2.27
C PHE A 101 -6.01 -13.15 -2.64
N ASP A 102 -6.40 -13.01 -3.91
CA ASP A 102 -7.17 -11.85 -4.39
C ASP A 102 -8.51 -11.75 -3.65
N PHE A 103 -9.21 -12.87 -3.43
CA PHE A 103 -10.48 -12.89 -2.71
C PHE A 103 -10.39 -12.25 -1.30
N TYR A 104 -9.39 -12.65 -0.51
CA TYR A 104 -9.22 -12.11 0.83
C TYR A 104 -8.59 -10.70 0.84
N GLN A 105 -7.79 -10.34 -0.17
CA GLN A 105 -7.29 -8.97 -0.33
C GLN A 105 -8.41 -8.00 -0.66
N ASP A 106 -9.36 -8.39 -1.52
CA ASP A 106 -10.51 -7.56 -1.88
C ASP A 106 -11.45 -7.34 -0.67
N ILE A 107 -11.66 -8.36 0.17
CA ILE A 107 -12.37 -8.21 1.45
C ILE A 107 -11.61 -7.24 2.37
N THR A 108 -10.29 -7.38 2.45
CA THR A 108 -9.45 -6.51 3.29
C THR A 108 -9.54 -5.05 2.84
N GLU A 109 -9.47 -4.78 1.54
CA GLU A 109 -9.64 -3.43 0.97
C GLU A 109 -11.06 -2.88 1.26
N LEU A 110 -12.11 -3.69 1.04
CA LEU A 110 -13.49 -3.29 1.34
C LEU A 110 -13.66 -2.89 2.81
N VAL A 111 -13.22 -3.74 3.74
CA VAL A 111 -13.37 -3.46 5.17
C VAL A 111 -12.50 -2.28 5.60
N GLY A 112 -11.29 -2.16 5.06
CA GLY A 112 -10.40 -1.02 5.28
C GLY A 112 -11.01 0.32 4.87
N SER A 113 -11.73 0.35 3.74
CA SER A 113 -12.41 1.54 3.22
C SER A 113 -13.54 2.06 4.11
N LEU A 114 -14.00 1.28 5.09
CA LEU A 114 -15.00 1.71 6.07
C LEU A 114 -14.42 2.66 7.13
N HIS A 115 -13.09 2.79 7.18
CA HIS A 115 -12.33 3.69 8.05
C HIS A 115 -12.76 3.61 9.52
N CYS A 116 -13.01 2.40 10.02
CA CYS A 116 -13.52 2.18 11.36
C CYS A 116 -12.57 1.31 12.17
N ALA A 117 -11.95 1.90 13.21
CA ALA A 117 -11.05 1.20 14.14
C ALA A 117 -11.66 -0.06 14.77
N HIS A 118 -12.99 -0.11 14.88
CA HIS A 118 -13.74 -1.20 15.50
C HIS A 118 -14.26 -2.23 14.48
N THR A 119 -13.95 -2.06 13.20
CA THR A 119 -14.40 -2.94 12.12
C THR A 119 -13.19 -3.31 11.29
N VAL A 120 -12.53 -4.37 11.73
CA VAL A 120 -11.29 -4.85 11.13
C VAL A 120 -11.54 -6.26 10.60
N TYR A 121 -11.10 -6.51 9.37
CA TYR A 121 -10.97 -7.84 8.84
C TYR A 121 -9.51 -8.26 8.91
N GLN A 122 -9.23 -9.44 9.44
CA GLN A 122 -7.89 -10.00 9.51
C GLN A 122 -7.86 -11.34 8.79
N SER A 123 -7.24 -11.39 7.61
CA SER A 123 -7.13 -12.66 6.88
C SER A 123 -6.21 -13.62 7.65
N ALA A 124 -6.67 -14.85 7.91
CA ALA A 124 -5.87 -15.84 8.65
C ALA A 124 -4.62 -16.31 7.86
N CYS A 125 -4.71 -16.37 6.53
CA CYS A 125 -3.67 -16.97 5.70
C CYS A 125 -2.40 -16.10 5.55
N PHE A 126 -2.47 -14.80 5.86
CA PHE A 126 -1.39 -13.83 5.62
C PHE A 126 -0.87 -13.14 6.89
N GLN A 127 -1.15 -13.71 8.06
CA GLN A 127 -0.77 -13.15 9.38
C GLN A 127 0.72 -12.84 9.51
N ASN A 128 1.54 -13.64 8.82
CA ASN A 128 2.99 -13.59 8.90
C ASN A 128 3.65 -12.93 7.70
N MET A 129 2.85 -12.18 6.93
CA MET A 129 3.27 -11.52 5.70
C MET A 129 3.21 -10.01 5.88
N VAL A 130 4.34 -9.32 5.70
CA VAL A 130 4.41 -7.86 5.82
C VAL A 130 5.13 -7.27 4.63
N MET A 131 4.51 -6.27 4.01
CA MET A 131 5.08 -5.45 2.95
C MET A 131 5.71 -4.20 3.52
N TYR A 132 6.93 -3.91 3.09
CA TYR A 132 7.69 -2.73 3.49
C TYR A 132 8.04 -1.88 2.28
N THR A 133 7.92 -0.56 2.42
CA THR A 133 8.60 0.37 1.53
C THR A 133 10.10 0.41 1.89
N PRO A 134 10.99 0.52 0.89
CA PRO A 134 12.44 0.50 1.15
C PRO A 134 12.93 1.75 1.90
N TYR A 135 12.22 2.87 1.75
CA TYR A 135 12.52 4.14 2.39
C TYR A 135 11.33 4.66 3.19
N THR A 136 11.62 5.41 4.25
CA THR A 136 10.66 6.20 5.01
C THR A 136 10.94 7.69 4.84
N PHE A 137 10.05 8.57 5.30
CA PHE A 137 10.26 10.01 5.22
C PHE A 137 10.31 10.66 6.60
N ARG A 138 11.24 11.60 6.75
CA ARG A 138 11.22 12.60 7.81
C ARG A 138 10.71 13.89 7.24
N PHE A 139 9.64 14.41 7.82
CA PHE A 139 9.07 15.69 7.44
C PHE A 139 9.69 16.80 8.31
N SER A 140 9.97 17.92 7.68
CA SER A 140 10.46 19.14 8.34
C SER A 140 9.83 20.35 7.67
N ILE A 141 9.70 21.45 8.40
CA ILE A 141 9.27 22.72 7.83
C ILE A 141 10.53 23.49 7.44
N ASP A 142 10.62 23.90 6.18
CA ASP A 142 11.66 24.81 5.74
C ASP A 142 11.42 26.19 6.38
N PRO A 143 12.34 26.69 7.23
CA PRO A 143 12.14 27.94 7.95
C PRO A 143 12.11 29.17 7.04
N SER A 144 12.65 29.07 5.82
CA SER A 144 12.70 30.19 4.88
C SER A 144 11.44 30.32 4.04
N THR A 145 10.83 29.19 3.65
CA THR A 145 9.66 29.15 2.77
C THR A 145 8.37 28.82 3.51
N GLY A 146 8.45 28.30 4.74
CA GLY A 146 7.33 27.76 5.50
C GLY A 146 6.75 26.47 4.89
N ARG A 147 7.36 25.92 3.84
CA ARG A 147 6.87 24.72 3.15
C ARG A 147 7.35 23.46 3.85
N HIS A 148 6.54 22.41 3.77
CA HIS A 148 6.96 21.10 4.21
C HIS A 148 8.01 20.54 3.26
N ARG A 149 8.97 19.82 3.82
CA ARG A 149 10.05 19.13 3.12
C ARG A 149 10.13 17.70 3.61
N ALA A 150 9.93 16.75 2.70
CA ALA A 150 10.17 15.34 2.92
C ALA A 150 11.65 15.01 2.67
N VAL A 151 12.28 14.33 3.63
CA VAL A 151 13.67 13.87 3.54
C VAL A 151 13.70 12.36 3.67
N GLY A 152 14.38 11.69 2.73
CA GLY A 152 14.54 10.24 2.75
C GLY A 152 15.21 9.76 4.04
N SER A 153 14.70 8.67 4.60
CA SER A 153 15.17 8.08 5.84
C SER A 153 15.13 6.56 5.75
N THR A 154 15.90 5.92 6.63
CA THR A 154 16.03 4.46 6.64
C THR A 154 14.70 3.83 7.04
N GLY A 155 14.26 2.83 6.27
CA GLY A 155 13.13 1.98 6.62
C GLY A 155 13.59 0.72 7.36
N VAL A 156 13.04 -0.42 6.98
CA VAL A 156 13.39 -1.72 7.58
C VAL A 156 14.72 -2.29 7.07
N TRP A 157 15.17 -1.86 5.89
CA TRP A 157 16.49 -2.19 5.39
C TRP A 157 17.56 -1.41 6.15
N SER A 158 18.63 -2.08 6.57
CA SER A 158 19.76 -1.43 7.24
C SER A 158 20.60 -0.55 6.30
N ALA A 159 20.59 -0.83 4.99
CA ALA A 159 21.39 -0.08 3.99
C ALA A 159 20.68 0.02 2.60
N PRO A 160 19.48 0.61 2.50
CA PRO A 160 18.69 0.61 1.26
C PRO A 160 19.42 1.32 0.10
N ASP A 161 20.10 2.44 0.36
CA ASP A 161 20.91 3.14 -0.66
C ASP A 161 21.92 2.20 -1.35
N THR A 162 22.59 1.33 -0.58
CA THR A 162 23.53 0.34 -1.12
C THR A 162 22.81 -0.80 -1.84
N THR A 163 21.71 -1.29 -1.29
CA THR A 163 20.92 -2.37 -1.88
C THR A 163 20.35 -1.99 -3.24
N PHE A 164 19.85 -0.76 -3.38
CA PHE A 164 19.20 -0.28 -4.61
C PHE A 164 20.11 0.55 -5.51
N GLY A 165 21.31 0.92 -5.05
CA GLY A 165 22.26 1.71 -5.84
C GLY A 165 21.88 3.18 -5.99
N TYR A 166 21.11 3.75 -5.04
CA TYR A 166 20.67 5.14 -5.04
C TYR A 166 21.13 5.88 -3.78
N ARG A 167 21.00 7.22 -3.76
CA ARG A 167 21.37 8.07 -2.61
C ARG A 167 20.15 8.83 -2.08
N ILE A 168 19.12 8.09 -1.71
CA ILE A 168 17.83 8.64 -1.28
C ILE A 168 17.89 9.07 0.19
N ILE A 169 18.62 8.35 1.05
CA ILE A 169 18.74 8.70 2.47
C ILE A 169 19.30 10.12 2.60
N ASN A 170 18.73 10.94 3.49
CA ASN A 170 19.09 12.34 3.70
C ASN A 170 18.94 13.26 2.47
N SER A 171 18.41 12.77 1.35
CA SER A 171 18.07 13.58 0.18
C SER A 171 16.65 14.11 0.29
N THR A 172 16.37 15.25 -0.34
CA THR A 172 15.02 15.83 -0.34
C THR A 172 14.19 15.13 -1.41
N ILE A 173 13.06 14.54 -1.02
CA ILE A 173 12.14 13.87 -1.94
C ILE A 173 11.16 14.90 -2.48
N LEU A 174 11.07 14.98 -3.81
CA LEU A 174 10.19 15.92 -4.49
C LEU A 174 8.88 15.24 -4.89
N TYR A 175 8.98 14.07 -5.52
CA TYR A 175 7.84 13.32 -6.02
C TYR A 175 8.04 11.81 -5.89
N ILE A 176 6.93 11.10 -5.84
CA ILE A 176 6.84 9.65 -5.82
C ILE A 176 5.82 9.25 -6.88
N ASN A 177 6.12 8.21 -7.67
CA ASN A 177 5.15 7.56 -8.52
C ASN A 177 4.84 6.16 -7.98
N ASP A 178 3.61 5.97 -7.49
CA ASP A 178 3.17 4.71 -6.88
C ASP A 178 2.97 3.57 -7.88
N LEU A 179 2.94 3.86 -9.19
CA LEU A 179 2.91 2.84 -10.24
C LEU A 179 4.30 2.45 -10.74
N GLY A 180 5.35 3.08 -10.22
CA GLY A 180 6.72 2.87 -10.69
C GLY A 180 6.97 3.43 -12.10
N LEU A 181 6.13 4.34 -12.61
CA LEU A 181 6.40 5.03 -13.87
C LEU A 181 7.43 6.16 -13.66
N PRO A 182 8.09 6.66 -14.73
CA PRO A 182 8.89 7.88 -14.64
C PRO A 182 8.06 9.04 -14.08
N ILE A 183 8.68 9.95 -13.32
CA ILE A 183 7.93 11.03 -12.64
C ILE A 183 7.27 11.97 -13.65
N TYR A 184 7.99 12.30 -14.73
CA TYR A 184 7.49 13.11 -15.83
C TYR A 184 7.23 12.26 -17.08
N ASN A 185 6.16 12.59 -17.80
CA ASN A 185 5.87 12.02 -19.11
C ASN A 185 6.71 12.69 -20.21
N LEU A 186 6.53 12.24 -21.46
CA LEU A 186 7.27 12.75 -22.63
C LEU A 186 7.02 14.25 -22.92
N ASP A 187 5.90 14.80 -22.44
CA ASP A 187 5.57 16.23 -22.57
C ASP A 187 6.14 17.09 -21.42
N GLY A 188 6.89 16.48 -20.49
CA GLY A 188 7.45 17.15 -19.31
C GLY A 188 6.43 17.46 -18.20
N LYS A 189 5.24 16.85 -18.24
CA LYS A 189 4.22 16.96 -17.18
C LYS A 189 4.33 15.79 -16.22
N LEU A 190 3.83 15.95 -14.99
CA LEU A 190 3.75 14.83 -14.05
C LEU A 190 2.94 13.68 -14.66
N ASN A 191 3.49 12.48 -14.55
CA ASN A 191 2.82 11.26 -14.97
C ASN A 191 1.64 10.93 -14.05
N GLU A 192 0.76 10.03 -14.49
CA GLU A 192 -0.32 9.55 -13.62
C GLU A 192 0.26 8.90 -12.36
N ASN A 193 -0.40 9.10 -11.22
CA ASN A 193 0.05 8.63 -9.91
C ASN A 193 1.42 9.19 -9.44
N SER A 194 1.92 10.25 -10.06
CA SER A 194 3.02 11.05 -9.50
C SER A 194 2.48 12.09 -8.51
N TYR A 195 2.97 12.05 -7.27
CA TYR A 195 2.52 12.89 -6.17
C TYR A 195 3.70 13.43 -5.36
N THR A 196 3.50 14.54 -4.66
CA THR A 196 4.40 14.86 -3.54
C THR A 196 4.31 13.78 -2.45
N PRO A 197 5.34 13.62 -1.60
CA PRO A 197 5.29 12.62 -0.52
C PRO A 197 4.10 12.77 0.43
N GLU A 198 3.71 14.00 0.77
CA GLU A 198 2.50 14.27 1.56
C GLU A 198 1.22 13.81 0.83
N GLU A 199 1.07 14.16 -0.45
CA GLU A 199 -0.10 13.75 -1.25
C GLU A 199 -0.20 12.23 -1.41
N ALA A 200 0.94 11.54 -1.58
CA ALA A 200 0.97 10.08 -1.65
C ALA A 200 0.48 9.42 -0.34
N ILE A 201 0.94 9.94 0.81
CA ILE A 201 0.50 9.46 2.13
C ILE A 201 -0.98 9.74 2.34
N VAL A 202 -1.46 10.94 2.00
CA VAL A 202 -2.88 11.30 2.14
C VAL A 202 -3.76 10.40 1.27
N LYS A 203 -3.34 10.11 0.05
CA LYS A 203 -4.05 9.19 -0.84
C LYS A 203 -4.11 7.77 -0.27
N TRP A 204 -2.97 7.25 0.19
CA TRP A 204 -2.94 5.95 0.88
C TRP A 204 -3.86 5.93 2.10
N ALA A 205 -3.78 6.95 2.95
CA ALA A 205 -4.60 7.06 4.16
C ALA A 205 -6.10 7.08 3.85
N ASN A 206 -6.50 7.83 2.82
CA ASN A 206 -7.90 7.91 2.42
C ASN A 206 -8.41 6.65 1.73
N GLN A 207 -7.54 5.82 1.16
CA GLN A 207 -7.97 4.61 0.48
C GLN A 207 -7.93 3.38 1.40
N TYR A 208 -6.88 3.25 2.22
CA TYR A 208 -6.52 1.98 2.84
C TYR A 208 -6.43 2.00 4.36
N GLU A 209 -6.42 3.16 5.01
CA GLU A 209 -6.19 3.23 6.45
C GLU A 209 -7.49 3.06 7.27
N PRO A 210 -7.64 1.95 8.04
CA PRO A 210 -8.87 1.70 8.79
C PRO A 210 -8.96 2.44 10.14
N ILE A 211 -7.87 2.98 10.70
CA ILE A 211 -7.80 3.34 12.13
C ILE A 211 -8.78 4.43 12.58
N SER A 212 -9.34 5.23 11.67
CA SER A 212 -10.26 6.30 12.06
C SER A 212 -11.08 6.83 10.89
N ARG A 213 -12.30 7.28 11.18
CA ARG A 213 -13.09 8.06 10.22
C ARG A 213 -12.62 9.50 10.08
N ASN A 214 -11.75 9.97 10.98
CA ASN A 214 -11.13 11.27 10.84
C ASN A 214 -9.96 11.21 9.84
N PRO A 215 -10.00 11.94 8.71
CA PRO A 215 -8.94 11.91 7.71
C PRO A 215 -7.57 12.33 8.25
N TYR A 216 -7.51 13.27 9.19
CA TYR A 216 -6.24 13.69 9.79
C TYR A 216 -5.63 12.59 10.67
N ALA A 217 -6.46 11.86 11.41
CA ALA A 217 -5.98 10.74 12.21
C ALA A 217 -5.46 9.60 11.32
N ARG A 218 -6.10 9.34 10.18
CA ARG A 218 -5.61 8.38 9.19
C ARG A 218 -4.30 8.84 8.57
N GLU A 219 -4.20 10.10 8.17
CA GLU A 219 -2.98 10.67 7.59
C GLU A 219 -1.79 10.54 8.55
N GLU A 220 -1.97 10.90 9.82
CA GLU A 220 -0.91 10.80 10.83
C GLU A 220 -0.50 9.34 11.09
N PHE A 221 -1.46 8.42 11.14
CA PHE A 221 -1.13 7.00 11.28
C PHE A 221 -0.42 6.44 10.04
N ALA A 222 -0.87 6.79 8.84
CA ALA A 222 -0.22 6.41 7.60
C ALA A 222 1.21 6.97 7.51
N ARG A 223 1.39 8.25 7.85
CA ARG A 223 2.68 8.95 7.90
C ARG A 223 3.65 8.32 8.87
N SER A 224 3.17 7.78 9.99
CA SER A 224 4.04 7.18 11.01
C SER A 224 4.26 5.68 10.80
N TYR A 225 3.35 5.00 10.10
CA TYR A 225 3.34 3.54 10.05
C TYR A 225 2.79 2.96 8.74
N SER A 226 1.48 3.03 8.49
CA SER A 226 0.84 2.12 7.51
C SER A 226 1.19 2.40 6.05
N TYR A 227 1.67 3.60 5.71
CA TYR A 227 2.20 3.86 4.38
C TYR A 227 3.49 3.05 4.12
N PHE A 228 4.29 2.83 5.16
CA PHE A 228 5.61 2.18 5.06
C PHE A 228 5.61 0.71 5.47
N ILE A 229 4.71 0.31 6.38
CA ILE A 229 4.64 -1.04 6.95
C ILE A 229 3.21 -1.55 6.80
N ARG A 230 3.04 -2.58 5.98
CA ARG A 230 1.73 -3.07 5.51
C ARG A 230 1.61 -4.57 5.76
N PRO A 231 1.16 -5.00 6.95
CA PRO A 231 0.85 -6.40 7.18
C PRO A 231 -0.30 -6.84 6.27
N LEU A 232 -0.09 -7.90 5.48
CA LEU A 232 -1.03 -8.32 4.44
C LEU A 232 -2.36 -8.85 4.96
N TYR A 233 -2.41 -9.20 6.25
CA TYR A 233 -3.66 -9.53 6.89
C TYR A 233 -4.55 -8.32 7.16
N THR A 234 -4.07 -7.08 7.01
CA THR A 234 -4.82 -5.83 7.25
C THR A 234 -4.77 -4.83 6.10
N TYR A 235 -3.78 -4.94 5.20
CA TYR A 235 -3.63 -4.04 4.08
C TYR A 235 -3.47 -4.81 2.77
N PRO A 236 -3.99 -4.29 1.66
CA PRO A 236 -3.76 -4.88 0.35
C PRO A 236 -2.30 -4.71 -0.07
N ILE A 237 -1.82 -5.67 -0.88
CA ILE A 237 -0.53 -5.54 -1.58
C ILE A 237 -0.54 -4.33 -2.54
N PRO A 238 0.63 -3.73 -2.81
CA PRO A 238 0.79 -2.81 -3.93
C PRO A 238 0.43 -3.48 -5.26
N LYS A 239 -0.26 -2.74 -6.13
CA LYS A 239 -0.62 -3.18 -7.50
C LYS A 239 0.59 -3.32 -8.43
N THR A 240 1.71 -2.71 -8.05
CA THR A 240 2.96 -2.68 -8.81
C THR A 240 4.13 -3.18 -7.95
N PHE A 241 5.19 -3.62 -8.59
CA PHE A 241 6.39 -4.11 -7.89
C PHE A 241 7.38 -2.99 -7.55
N ASN A 242 7.15 -1.78 -8.08
CA ASN A 242 8.13 -0.71 -8.09
C ASN A 242 7.49 0.61 -7.65
N GLN A 243 8.31 1.47 -7.08
CA GLN A 243 8.02 2.90 -6.89
C GLN A 243 9.14 3.74 -7.50
N THR A 244 8.77 4.85 -8.12
CA THR A 244 9.77 5.82 -8.61
C THR A 244 9.83 7.01 -7.65
N PHE A 245 11.03 7.44 -7.32
CA PHE A 245 11.32 8.61 -6.50
C PHE A 245 12.07 9.64 -7.35
N LEU A 246 11.63 10.89 -7.34
CA LEU A 246 12.47 12.01 -7.76
C LEU A 246 12.95 12.74 -6.51
N TYR A 247 14.27 12.85 -6.37
CA TYR A 247 14.90 13.47 -5.21
C TYR A 247 16.06 14.38 -5.61
N ILE A 248 16.36 15.36 -4.76
CA ILE A 248 17.58 16.17 -4.86
C ILE A 248 18.70 15.42 -4.15
N ASP A 249 19.65 14.90 -4.92
CA ASP A 249 20.81 14.19 -4.41
C ASP A 249 21.64 15.08 -3.47
N ARG A 250 21.82 14.63 -2.23
CA ARG A 250 22.51 15.41 -1.19
C ARG A 250 23.97 15.75 -1.50
N VAL A 251 24.63 15.04 -2.41
CA VAL A 251 26.04 15.23 -2.78
C VAL A 251 26.17 16.12 -4.00
N THR A 252 25.40 15.86 -5.05
CA THR A 252 25.52 16.61 -6.32
C THR A 252 24.60 17.82 -6.39
N GLY A 253 23.55 17.87 -5.55
CA GLY A 253 22.51 18.89 -5.61
C GLY A 253 21.59 18.78 -6.84
N GLN A 254 21.75 17.71 -7.64
CA GLN A 254 20.96 17.49 -8.85
C GLN A 254 19.71 16.67 -8.55
N ALA A 255 18.67 16.90 -9.33
CA ALA A 255 17.48 16.06 -9.32
C ALA A 255 17.78 14.71 -9.99
N VAL A 256 17.47 13.62 -9.31
CA VAL A 256 17.74 12.24 -9.75
C VAL A 256 16.47 11.41 -9.59
N GLU A 257 16.13 10.63 -10.61
CA GLU A 257 15.08 9.61 -10.52
C GLU A 257 15.68 8.28 -10.06
N ALA A 258 14.99 7.61 -9.14
CA ALA A 258 15.31 6.27 -8.67
C ALA A 258 14.06 5.42 -8.70
N GLN A 259 14.11 4.32 -9.45
CA GLN A 259 13.07 3.31 -9.46
C GLN A 259 13.51 2.17 -8.56
N VAL A 260 12.78 1.98 -7.46
CA VAL A 260 13.08 1.02 -6.41
C VAL A 260 11.99 -0.02 -6.33
#